data_AF-A0A814P0K4-F1
#
_entry.id   AF-A0A814P0K4-F1
#
_cell.length_a   1.000
_cell.length_b   1.000
_cell.length_c   1.000
_cell.angle_alpha   90.00
_cell.angle_beta   90.00
_cell.angle_gamma   90.00
#
_symmetry.space_group_name_H-M   'P 1'
#
loop_
_entity.id
_entity.type
_entity.pdbx_description
1 polymer ?
#
loop_
_entity_poly.entity_id
_entity_poly.type
_entity_poly.pdbx_seq_one_letter_code
_entity_poly.pdbx_strand_id
1 'polypeptide(L)' 'AASEICERLSNDHGIYIQAINYPTVARGEERLRIVPNPHHTMKMIDDLVFSLVDAWIKTGLSLN' A
#
# COMPACT_ATOMS: atom_id res chain seq x y z
N ALA A 1 -5.37 -6.96 -7.20
CA ALA A 1 -5.63 -5.79 -6.33
C ALA A 1 -4.38 -5.39 -5.55
N ALA A 2 -3.95 -6.14 -4.53
CA ALA A 2 -2.82 -5.73 -3.68
C ALA A 2 -1.52 -5.42 -4.44
N SER A 3 -1.13 -6.27 -5.42
CA SER A 3 0.06 -6.01 -6.25
C SER A 3 -0.05 -4.74 -7.09
N GLU A 4 -1.23 -4.44 -7.64
CA GLU A 4 -1.43 -3.22 -8.45
C GLU A 4 -1.33 -1.96 -7.58
N ILE A 5 -1.84 -2.01 -6.34
CA ILE A 5 -1.68 -0.91 -5.39
C ILE A 5 -0.19 -0.65 -5.10
N CYS A 6 0.60 -1.72 -4.87
CA CYS A 6 2.04 -1.60 -4.67
C CYS A 6 2.76 -0.99 -5.88
N GLU A 7 2.42 -1.43 -7.09
CA GLU A 7 2.99 -0.88 -8.32
C GLU A 7 2.70 0.62 -8.45
N ARG A 8 1.47 1.05 -8.13
CA ARG A 8 1.09 2.48 -8.15
C ARG A 8 1.81 3.29 -7.08
N LEU A 9 1.90 2.78 -5.85
CA LEU A 9 2.68 3.43 -4.78
C LEU A 9 4.14 3.63 -5.20
N SER A 10 4.74 2.63 -5.84
CA SER A 10 6.13 2.71 -6.30
C SER A 10 6.29 3.69 -7.46
N ASN A 11 5.44 3.60 -8.49
CA ASN A 11 5.60 4.35 -9.73
C ASN A 11 5.15 5.81 -9.62
N ASP A 12 4.02 6.06 -8.94
CA ASP A 12 3.40 7.39 -8.88
C ASP A 12 3.92 8.20 -7.68
N HIS A 13 4.26 7.53 -6.57
CA HIS A 13 4.55 8.17 -5.28
C HIS A 13 5.96 7.91 -4.76
N GLY A 14 6.76 7.04 -5.40
CA GLY A 14 8.10 6.67 -4.94
C GLY A 14 8.10 5.88 -3.62
N ILE A 15 6.97 5.25 -3.27
CA ILE A 15 6.79 4.50 -2.03
C ILE A 15 6.89 3.00 -2.31
N TYR A 16 7.90 2.35 -1.73
CA TYR A 16 8.07 0.91 -1.86
C TYR A 16 7.42 0.16 -0.69
N ILE A 17 6.31 -0.51 -0.97
CA ILE A 17 5.63 -1.44 -0.06
C ILE A 17 5.35 -2.74 -0.82
N GLN A 18 5.53 -3.88 -0.16
CA GLN A 18 5.29 -5.19 -0.77
C GLN A 18 3.93 -5.77 -0.36
N ALA A 19 3.16 -6.20 -1.35
CA ALA A 19 1.96 -6.99 -1.11
C ALA A 19 2.34 -8.40 -0.64
N ILE A 20 1.60 -8.91 0.35
CA ILE A 20 1.65 -10.31 0.75
C ILE A 20 0.47 -11.02 0.07
N ASN A 21 0.82 -11.94 -0.83
CA ASN A 21 -0.14 -12.72 -1.61
C ASN A 21 0.02 -14.22 -1.29
N TYR A 22 -0.80 -15.05 -1.92
CA TYR A 22 -0.59 -16.51 -1.96
C TYR A 22 0.83 -16.85 -2.49
N PRO A 23 1.56 -17.83 -1.91
CA PRO A 23 1.13 -18.80 -0.88
C PRO A 23 1.35 -18.36 0.57
N THR A 24 1.86 -17.14 0.81
CA THR A 24 2.15 -16.66 2.17
C THR A 24 0.89 -16.39 2.99
N VAL A 25 -0.20 -16.01 2.32
CA VAL A 25 -1.56 -15.89 2.90
C VAL A 25 -2.56 -16.67 2.05
N ALA A 26 -3.74 -16.97 2.61
CA ALA A 26 -4.82 -17.59 1.87
C ALA A 26 -5.30 -16.67 0.72
N ARG A 27 -5.86 -17.27 -0.33
CA ARG A 27 -6.47 -16.50 -1.43
C ARG A 27 -7.65 -15.69 -0.89
N GLY A 28 -7.73 -14.41 -1.27
CA GLY A 28 -8.74 -13.48 -0.73
C GLY A 28 -8.31 -12.79 0.56
N GLU A 29 -7.19 -13.18 1.18
CA GLU A 29 -6.61 -12.51 2.35
C GLU A 29 -5.34 -11.71 1.98
N GLU A 30 -5.24 -11.29 0.71
CA GLU A 30 -4.13 -10.47 0.26
C GLU A 30 -4.10 -9.14 1.02
N ARG A 31 -2.91 -8.73 1.46
CA ARG A 31 -2.75 -7.54 2.30
C ARG A 31 -1.42 -6.85 2.08
N LEU A 32 -1.40 -5.55 2.35
CA LEU A 32 -0.19 -4.74 2.41
C LEU A 32 0.42 -4.88 3.81
N ARG A 33 1.73 -5.14 3.90
CA ARG A 33 2.46 -5.14 5.18
C ARG A 33 3.31 -3.89 5.28
N ILE A 34 2.89 -2.97 6.14
CA ILE A 34 3.60 -1.73 6.43
C ILE A 34 4.24 -1.87 7.80
N VAL A 35 5.55 -1.60 7.88
CA VAL A 35 6.32 -1.65 9.13
C VAL A 35 7.04 -0.32 9.30
N PRO A 36 6.38 0.69 9.92
CA PRO A 36 7.06 1.95 10.21
C PRO A 36 8.20 1.68 11.22
N ASN A 37 9.26 2.48 11.13
CA ASN A 37 10.38 2.46 12.07
C ASN A 37 10.53 3.85 12.72
N PRO A 38 11.34 4.00 13.80
CA PRO A 38 11.50 5.27 14.50
C PRO A 38 12.01 6.45 13.65
N HIS A 39 12.54 6.20 12.46
CA HIS A 39 13.02 7.23 11.53
C HIS A 39 11.93 7.72 10.57
N HIS A 40 10.75 7.08 10.52
CA HIS A 40 9.63 7.60 9.76
C HIS A 40 8.98 8.74 10.56
N THR A 41 9.03 9.94 10.01
CA THR A 41 8.42 11.12 10.62
C THR A 41 6.90 11.10 10.44
N MET A 42 6.18 11.89 11.24
CA MET A 42 4.73 12.07 11.08
C MET A 42 4.37 12.52 9.66
N LYS A 43 5.16 13.44 9.08
CA LYS A 43 4.97 13.87 7.70
C LYS A 43 5.06 12.71 6.69
N MET A 44 6.02 11.80 6.87
CA MET A 44 6.15 10.62 5.99
C MET A 44 4.95 9.67 6.12
N ILE A 45 4.40 9.55 7.32
CA ILE A 45 3.19 8.75 7.57
C ILE A 45 1.98 9.39 6.90
N ASP A 46 1.82 10.71 7.03
CA ASP A 46 0.74 11.45 6.38
C ASP A 46 0.84 11.31 4.85
N ASP A 47 2.02 11.55 4.28
CA ASP A 47 2.29 11.41 2.85
C ASP A 47 1.96 9.97 2.38
N LEU A 48 2.33 8.94 3.15
CA LEU A 48 1.96 7.55 2.87
C LEU A 48 0.45 7.31 2.85
N VAL A 49 -0.30 7.86 3.82
CA VAL A 49 -1.76 7.70 3.87
C VAL A 49 -2.42 8.34 2.65
N PHE A 50 -2.00 9.55 2.26
CA PHE A 50 -2.51 10.20 1.05
C PHE A 50 -2.22 9.38 -0.22
N SER A 51 -0.99 8.89 -0.38
CA SER A 51 -0.60 8.04 -1.51
C SER A 51 -1.35 6.71 -1.55
N LEU A 52 -1.63 6.11 -0.39
CA LEU A 52 -2.44 4.89 -0.28
C LEU A 52 -3.87 5.11 -0.75
N VAL A 53 -4.51 6.20 -0.30
CA VAL A 53 -5.88 6.55 -0.71
C VAL A 53 -5.96 6.77 -2.22
N ASP A 54 -5.02 7.54 -2.79
CA ASP A 54 -4.94 7.78 -4.24
C ASP A 54 -4.76 6.47 -5.02
N ALA A 55 -3.79 5.63 -4.63
CA ALA A 55 -3.55 4.35 -5.27
C ALA A 55 -4.77 3.41 -5.17
N TRP A 56 -5.44 3.39 -4.01
CA TRP A 56 -6.63 2.56 -3.76
C TRP A 56 -7.78 2.93 -4.71
N ILE A 57 -8.13 4.22 -4.78
CA ILE A 57 -9.21 4.73 -5.64
C ILE A 57 -8.90 4.44 -7.12
N LYS A 58 -7.66 4.61 -7.56
CA LYS A 58 -7.23 4.32 -8.95
C LYS A 58 -7.39 2.85 -9.35
N THR A 59 -7.39 1.92 -8.39
CA THR A 59 -7.66 0.50 -8.64
C THR A 59 -9.16 0.14 -8.67
N GLY A 60 -10.04 1.13 -8.44
CA GLY A 60 -11.50 0.92 -8.44
C GLY A 60 -12.04 0.24 -7.18
N LEU A 61 -11.23 0.14 -6.12
CA LEU A 61 -11.66 -0.41 -4.83
C LEU A 61 -12.42 0.64 -4.02
N SER A 62 -13.44 0.21 -3.28
CA SER A 62 -14.19 1.10 -2.38
C SER A 62 -13.40 1.37 -1.09
N LEU A 63 -13.48 2.61 -0.60
CA LEU A 63 -13.12 2.96 0.77
C LEU A 63 -14.38 2.78 1.63
N ASN A 64 -14.23 2.10 2.76
CA ASN A 64 -15.31 1.87 3.72
C ASN A 64 -15.26 2.87 4.87
#